data_AF-A0A4Y7U4A4-F1
#
_entry.id   AF-A0A4Y7U4A4-F1
#
_cell.length_a   1.000
_cell.length_b   1.000
_cell.length_c   1.000
_cell.angle_alpha   90.00
_cell.angle_beta   90.00
_cell.angle_gamma   90.00
#
_symmetry.space_group_name_H-M   'P 1'
#
loop_
_entity.id
_entity.type
_entity.pdbx_description
1 polymer ?
#
loop_
_entity_poly.entity_id
_entity_poly.type
_entity_poly.pdbx_seq_one_letter_code
_entity_poly.pdbx_strand_id
1 'polypeptide(L)'
;PGKYFTGDGALRDEVGYYRITGRVDDVVIVSGHNLGTAPIEDAINEHPAVAESAIVGFPHDIKGNALYGYVILKETGEVRNKENLSKEINQYISDHIGPIAKLDKIQFVSGLPKTRS
;
A
#
# COMPACT_ATOMS: atom_id res chain seq x y z
N PRO A 1 -27.96 -6.58 -8.72
CA PRO A 1 -29.24 -6.51 -7.96
C PRO A 1 -29.59 -7.89 -7.38
N GLY A 2 -30.08 -7.96 -6.14
CA GLY A 2 -30.43 -9.24 -5.48
C GLY A 2 -29.35 -9.85 -4.57
N LYS A 3 -28.26 -9.13 -4.27
CA LYS A 3 -27.22 -9.52 -3.30
C LYS A 3 -26.79 -8.29 -2.48
N TYR A 4 -26.34 -8.51 -1.25
CA TYR A 4 -25.69 -7.48 -0.44
C TYR A 4 -24.28 -7.19 -0.98
N PHE A 5 -23.93 -5.92 -1.11
CA PHE A 5 -22.60 -5.48 -1.51
C PHE A 5 -21.84 -5.03 -0.26
N THR A 6 -20.82 -5.78 0.13
CA THR A 6 -20.00 -5.49 1.32
C THR A 6 -19.13 -4.24 1.13
N GLY A 7 -18.75 -3.96 -0.12
CA GLY A 7 -17.75 -2.94 -0.44
C GLY A 7 -16.32 -3.41 -0.18
N ASP A 8 -16.10 -4.69 0.11
CA ASP A 8 -14.78 -5.26 0.34
C ASP A 8 -14.36 -6.15 -0.84
N GLY A 9 -13.11 -6.00 -1.26
CA GLY A 9 -12.47 -6.93 -2.20
C GLY A 9 -12.08 -8.21 -1.47
N ALA A 10 -12.20 -9.36 -2.13
CA ALA A 10 -11.78 -10.63 -1.56
C ALA A 10 -11.18 -11.56 -2.62
N LEU A 11 -10.15 -12.31 -2.21
CA LEU A 11 -9.59 -13.42 -2.98
C LEU A 11 -9.98 -14.73 -2.30
N ARG A 12 -10.49 -15.69 -3.08
CA ARG A 12 -10.77 -17.04 -2.63
C ARG A 12 -9.72 -17.99 -3.16
N ASP A 13 -9.07 -18.75 -2.29
CA ASP A 13 -8.10 -19.75 -2.70
C ASP A 13 -8.76 -21.07 -3.14
N GLU A 14 -7.94 -22.01 -3.64
CA GLU A 14 -8.40 -23.29 -4.19
C GLU A 14 -9.04 -24.20 -3.12
N VAL A 15 -8.69 -24.03 -1.85
CA VAL A 15 -9.22 -24.81 -0.72
C VAL A 15 -10.40 -24.13 -0.02
N GLY A 16 -10.77 -22.92 -0.46
CA GLY A 16 -12.00 -22.24 -0.11
C GLY A 16 -11.88 -21.15 0.98
N TYR A 17 -10.68 -20.80 1.44
CA TYR A 17 -10.48 -19.67 2.34
C TYR A 17 -10.59 -18.35 1.59
N TYR A 18 -11.11 -17.34 2.28
CA TYR A 18 -11.21 -15.97 1.76
C TYR A 18 -10.20 -15.08 2.46
N ARG A 19 -9.48 -14.27 1.67
CA ARG A 19 -8.67 -13.15 2.15
C ARG A 19 -9.32 -11.86 1.71
N ILE A 20 -9.69 -10.99 2.66
CA ILE A 20 -10.16 -9.63 2.37
C ILE A 20 -8.95 -8.81 1.92
N THR A 21 -9.06 -8.14 0.78
CA THR A 21 -7.96 -7.39 0.15
C THR A 21 -8.06 -5.88 0.36
N GLY A 22 -8.92 -5.46 1.28
CA GLY A 22 -9.26 -4.05 1.54
C GLY A 22 -10.59 -3.65 0.91
N ARG A 23 -10.90 -2.37 1.01
CA ARG A 23 -12.12 -1.83 0.43
C ARG A 23 -12.00 -1.74 -1.09
N VAL A 24 -13.11 -1.93 -1.79
CA VAL A 24 -13.16 -1.79 -3.26
C VAL A 24 -13.05 -0.34 -3.72
N ASP A 25 -13.35 0.62 -2.85
CA ASP A 25 -13.12 2.04 -3.11
C ASP A 25 -11.65 2.45 -2.88
N ASP A 26 -10.86 1.64 -2.17
CA ASP A 26 -9.40 1.82 -1.99
C ASP A 26 -8.56 1.17 -3.12
N VAL A 27 -9.17 0.83 -4.26
CA VAL A 27 -8.45 0.32 -5.43
C VAL A 27 -7.90 1.47 -6.27
N VAL A 28 -6.60 1.47 -6.52
CA VAL A 28 -5.93 2.44 -7.40
C VAL A 28 -5.62 1.80 -8.76
N ILE A 29 -6.02 2.46 -9.84
CA ILE A 29 -5.70 2.02 -11.21
C ILE A 29 -4.38 2.66 -11.66
N VAL A 30 -3.32 1.86 -11.73
CA VAL A 30 -1.98 2.30 -12.17
C VAL A 30 -1.66 1.63 -13.50
N SER A 31 -1.53 2.42 -14.57
CA SER A 31 -1.25 1.92 -15.93
C SER A 31 -2.20 0.80 -16.39
N GLY A 32 -3.48 0.89 -16.00
CA GLY A 32 -4.51 -0.12 -16.33
C GLY A 32 -4.56 -1.32 -15.37
N HIS A 33 -3.68 -1.41 -14.39
CA HIS A 33 -3.70 -2.46 -13.36
C HIS A 33 -4.47 -1.99 -12.13
N ASN A 34 -5.42 -2.80 -11.66
CA ASN A 34 -6.13 -2.57 -10.40
C ASN A 34 -5.24 -3.04 -9.23
N LEU A 35 -4.83 -2.10 -8.38
CA LEU A 35 -4.01 -2.38 -7.20
C LEU A 35 -4.82 -2.07 -5.95
N GLY A 36 -5.06 -3.07 -5.11
CA GLY A 36 -5.54 -2.84 -3.74
C GLY A 36 -4.39 -2.29 -2.89
N THR A 37 -4.69 -1.34 -2.01
CA THR A 37 -3.70 -0.71 -1.13
C THR A 37 -3.26 -1.64 0.00
N ALA A 38 -4.19 -2.40 0.59
CA ALA A 38 -3.90 -3.22 1.78
C ALA A 38 -2.71 -4.21 1.59
N PRO A 39 -2.60 -4.99 0.50
CA PRO A 39 -1.43 -5.85 0.29
C PRO A 39 -0.11 -5.07 0.21
N ILE A 40 -0.14 -3.84 -0.32
CA ILE A 40 1.03 -2.97 -0.44
C ILE A 40 1.42 -2.42 0.93
N GLU A 41 0.44 -1.98 1.71
CA GLU A 41 0.63 -1.54 3.10
C GLU A 41 1.20 -2.66 3.96
N ASP A 42 0.64 -3.87 3.86
CA ASP A 42 1.12 -5.06 4.57
C ASP A 42 2.60 -5.33 4.26
N ALA A 43 2.99 -5.36 2.98
CA ALA A 43 4.38 -5.57 2.58
C ALA A 43 5.31 -4.45 3.10
N ILE A 44 4.87 -3.20 3.09
CA ILE A 44 5.67 -2.08 3.63
C ILE A 44 5.80 -2.21 5.15
N ASN A 45 4.75 -2.64 5.85
CA ASN A 45 4.72 -2.79 7.30
C ASN A 45 5.58 -3.96 7.82
N GLU A 46 5.85 -4.96 6.99
CA GLU A 46 6.82 -6.04 7.28
C GLU A 46 8.27 -5.55 7.29
N HIS A 47 8.56 -4.39 6.68
CA HIS A 47 9.90 -3.82 6.66
C HIS A 47 10.38 -3.45 8.08
N PRO A 48 11.59 -3.86 8.53
CA PRO A 48 12.02 -3.69 9.92
C PRO A 48 11.99 -2.25 10.45
N ALA A 49 12.29 -1.27 9.60
CA ALA A 49 12.32 0.15 9.97
C ALA A 49 10.95 0.84 9.94
N VAL A 50 9.91 0.21 9.40
CA VAL A 50 8.57 0.79 9.27
C VAL A 50 7.71 0.35 10.44
N ALA A 51 6.94 1.29 11.00
CA ALA A 51 5.95 1.02 12.02
C ALA A 51 4.56 0.82 11.39
N GLU A 52 4.18 1.69 10.45
CA GLU A 52 2.88 1.70 9.79
C GLU A 52 2.95 2.48 8.48
N SER A 53 2.02 2.21 7.57
CA SER A 53 1.92 2.89 6.29
C SER A 53 0.46 3.05 5.86
N ALA A 54 0.22 4.06 5.01
CA ALA A 54 -1.03 4.25 4.29
C ALA A 54 -0.74 4.65 2.84
N ILE A 55 -1.37 3.97 1.89
CA ILE A 55 -1.16 4.17 0.46
C ILE A 55 -2.40 4.79 -0.17
N VAL A 56 -2.18 5.79 -1.03
CA VAL A 56 -3.25 6.43 -1.80
C VAL A 56 -2.83 6.58 -3.26
N GLY A 57 -3.82 6.67 -4.14
CA GLY A 57 -3.62 7.06 -5.54
C GLY A 57 -3.48 8.58 -5.68
N PHE A 58 -2.64 9.02 -6.63
CA PHE A 58 -2.61 10.42 -7.07
C PHE A 58 -2.52 10.53 -8.60
N PRO A 59 -3.01 11.64 -9.20
CA PRO A 59 -2.97 11.83 -10.65
C PRO A 59 -1.54 11.79 -11.19
N HIS A 60 -1.35 11.09 -12.31
CA HIS A 60 -0.06 10.98 -12.98
C HIS A 60 -0.23 11.01 -14.49
N ASP A 61 0.46 11.92 -15.18
CA ASP A 61 0.25 12.20 -16.61
C ASP A 61 0.40 10.99 -17.54
N ILE A 62 1.35 10.10 -17.23
CA ILE A 62 1.62 8.88 -18.03
C ILE A 62 0.81 7.66 -17.55
N LYS A 63 0.77 7.40 -16.24
CA LYS A 63 0.18 6.18 -15.66
C LYS A 63 -1.33 6.27 -15.41
N GLY A 64 -1.93 7.45 -15.62
CA GLY A 64 -3.27 7.79 -15.15
C GLY A 64 -3.25 8.12 -13.66
N ASN A 65 -2.96 7.13 -12.82
CA ASN A 65 -2.63 7.32 -11.41
C ASN A 65 -1.30 6.67 -11.05
N ALA A 66 -0.70 7.15 -9.97
CA ALA A 66 0.47 6.58 -9.35
C ALA A 66 0.23 6.40 -7.85
N LEU A 67 1.08 5.62 -7.19
CA LEU A 67 0.96 5.35 -5.76
C LEU A 67 1.80 6.32 -4.94
N TYR A 68 1.19 6.85 -3.87
CA TYR A 68 1.83 7.68 -2.86
C TYR A 68 1.73 6.96 -1.52
N GLY A 69 2.86 6.75 -0.84
CA GLY A 69 2.87 6.21 0.52
C GLY A 69 3.21 7.22 1.59
N TYR A 70 2.39 7.26 2.63
CA TYR A 70 2.72 7.89 3.90
C TYR A 70 3.24 6.81 4.84
N VAL A 71 4.44 7.01 5.39
CA VAL A 71 5.14 5.97 6.16
C VAL A 71 5.54 6.53 7.53
N ILE A 72 5.14 5.83 8.58
CA ILE A 72 5.61 6.06 9.95
C ILE A 72 6.79 5.13 10.19
N LEU A 73 7.90 5.68 10.66
CA LEU A 73 9.10 4.91 10.99
C LEU A 73 9.10 4.50 12.46
N LYS A 74 9.75 3.38 12.75
CA LYS A 74 10.20 3.08 14.12
C LYS A 74 11.38 3.97 14.47
N GLU A 75 11.72 4.08 15.75
CA GLU A 75 12.91 4.83 16.23
C GLU A 75 14.19 4.42 15.48
N THR A 76 14.34 3.12 15.20
CA THR A 76 15.48 2.56 14.43
C THR A 76 15.53 3.06 12.98
N GLY A 77 14.39 3.46 12.41
CA GLY A 77 14.27 4.04 11.08
C GLY A 77 14.55 5.54 11.03
N GLU A 78 14.25 6.28 12.10
CA GLU A 78 14.35 7.76 12.11
C GLU A 78 15.77 8.28 11.88
N VAL A 79 16.77 7.55 12.37
CA VAL A 79 18.19 7.90 12.22
C VAL A 79 18.77 7.53 10.85
N ARG A 80 18.01 6.83 10.00
CA ARG A 80 18.47 6.37 8.70
C ARG A 80 18.32 7.47 7.64
N ASN A 81 19.17 7.44 6.63
CA ASN A 81 19.02 8.31 5.47
C ASN A 81 17.71 7.98 4.72
N LYS A 82 16.82 8.98 4.61
CA LYS A 82 15.46 8.85 4.07
C LYS A 82 15.41 8.47 2.59
N GLU A 83 16.38 8.91 1.79
CA GLU A 83 16.45 8.57 0.37
C GLU A 83 16.82 7.10 0.17
N ASN A 84 17.81 6.62 0.92
CA ASN A 84 18.19 5.21 0.90
C ASN A 84 17.06 4.33 1.42
N LEU A 85 16.39 4.74 2.49
CA LEU A 85 15.25 4.00 3.04
C LEU A 85 14.07 3.95 2.07
N SER A 86 13.80 5.04 1.35
CA SER A 86 12.75 5.06 0.31
C SER A 86 13.04 4.07 -0.81
N LYS A 87 14.30 3.96 -1.24
CA LYS A 87 14.72 2.98 -2.25
C LYS A 87 14.59 1.55 -1.74
N GLU A 88 14.99 1.30 -0.49
CA GLU A 88 14.88 0.01 0.17
C GLU A 88 13.43 -0.45 0.30
N ILE A 89 12.53 0.43 0.76
CA ILE A 89 11.09 0.16 0.82
C ILE A 89 10.55 -0.20 -0.57
N ASN A 90 10.89 0.59 -1.59
CA ASN A 90 10.46 0.30 -2.97
C ASN A 90 11.03 -1.01 -3.53
N GLN A 91 12.25 -1.39 -3.12
CA GLN A 91 12.81 -2.68 -3.47
C GLN A 91 12.04 -3.81 -2.78
N TYR A 92 11.74 -3.65 -1.49
CA TYR A 92 10.95 -4.61 -0.73
C TYR A 92 9.56 -4.86 -1.35
N ILE A 93 8.86 -3.80 -1.74
CA ILE A 93 7.58 -3.90 -2.48
C ILE A 93 7.77 -4.65 -3.80
N SER A 94 8.84 -4.35 -4.54
CA SER A 94 9.15 -5.01 -5.81
C SER A 94 9.34 -6.51 -5.66
N ASP A 95 9.95 -6.94 -4.56
CA ASP A 95 10.29 -8.35 -4.32
C ASP A 95 9.07 -9.16 -3.84
N HIS A 96 8.14 -8.54 -3.10
CA HIS A 96 6.99 -9.24 -2.52
C HIS A 96 5.71 -9.15 -3.37
N ILE A 97 5.52 -8.05 -4.09
CA ILE A 97 4.29 -7.78 -4.86
C ILE A 97 4.59 -7.64 -6.35
N GLY A 98 5.65 -6.92 -6.67
CA GLY A 98 6.11 -6.73 -8.03
C GLY A 98 6.39 -5.27 -8.39
N PRO A 99 7.15 -5.01 -9.48
CA PRO A 99 7.57 -3.66 -9.85
C PRO A 99 6.44 -2.66 -10.11
N ILE A 100 5.24 -3.15 -10.47
CA ILE A 100 4.07 -2.31 -10.75
C ILE A 100 3.52 -1.61 -9.50
N ALA A 101 3.78 -2.17 -8.31
CA ALA A 101 3.29 -1.65 -7.03
C ALA A 101 4.25 -0.64 -6.37
N LYS A 102 5.37 -0.31 -7.02
CA LYS A 102 6.33 0.67 -6.50
C LYS A 102 5.66 2.03 -6.29
N LEU A 103 6.03 2.68 -5.19
CA LEU A 103 5.57 4.01 -4.85
C LEU A 103 6.38 5.05 -5.62
N ASP A 104 5.68 5.97 -6.29
CA ASP A 104 6.30 7.12 -6.95
C ASP A 104 6.71 8.19 -5.93
N LYS A 105 6.02 8.26 -4.80
CA LYS A 105 6.32 9.18 -3.69
C LYS A 105 6.21 8.46 -2.36
N ILE A 106 7.18 8.70 -1.49
CA ILE A 106 7.18 8.27 -0.09
C ILE A 106 7.35 9.51 0.78
N GLN A 107 6.40 9.74 1.68
CA GLN A 107 6.47 10.80 2.68
C GLN A 107 6.53 10.18 4.07
N PHE A 108 7.66 10.41 4.74
CA PHE A 108 7.79 10.03 6.14
C PHE A 108 7.03 11.04 7.02
N VAL A 109 6.13 10.52 7.85
CA VAL A 109 5.26 11.31 8.73
C VAL A 109 5.34 10.79 10.16
N SER A 110 5.03 11.64 11.14
CA SER A 110 4.99 11.26 12.55
C SER A 110 3.69 10.56 12.95
N GLY A 111 2.66 10.63 12.11
CA GLY A 111 1.36 10.04 12.39
C GLY A 111 0.47 10.00 11.14
N LEU A 112 -0.49 9.08 11.17
CA LEU A 112 -1.55 8.97 10.18
C LEU A 112 -2.88 9.41 10.82
N PRO A 113 -3.78 10.05 10.07
CA PRO A 113 -5.11 10.37 10.58
C PRO A 113 -5.89 9.07 10.86
N LYS A 114 -6.34 8.91 12.11
CA LYS A 114 -7.07 7.71 12.55
C LYS A 114 -8.41 8.07 13.17
N THR A 115 -9.40 7.21 12.93
CA THR A 115 -10.67 7.20 13.64
C THR A 115 -10.53 6.49 14.99
N ARG A 116 -11.53 6.59 15.86
CA ARG A 116 -11.57 5.91 17.17
C ARG A 116 -12.04 4.44 17.09
N SER A 117 -12.38 3.98 15.90
CA SER A 117 -13.12 2.75 15.60
C SER A 117 -12.28 1.49 15.74
#